data_AF-A0A6A0GY08-F1
#
_entry.id   AF-A0A6A0GY08-F1
#
_cell.length_a   1.000
_cell.length_b   1.000
_cell.length_c   1.000
_cell.angle_alpha   90.00
_cell.angle_beta   90.00
_cell.angle_gamma   90.00
#
_symmetry.space_group_name_H-M   'P 1'
#
loop_
_entity.id
_entity.type
_entity.pdbx_description
1 polymer ?
#
loop_
_entity_poly.entity_id
_entity_poly.type
_entity_poly.pdbx_seq_one_letter_code
_entity_poly.pdbx_strand_id
1 'polypeptide(L)' 'MRRVLLVEVDGQQCMLEILDTAGTEQFTAMRDLYMKNGQGFVLVYSITAQSTFNDLSDLREQILRVKVSN' A
#
# COMPACT_ATOMS: atom_id res chain seq x y z
N MET A 1 2.22 -11.04 0.64
CA MET A 1 1.26 -11.99 1.26
C MET A 1 -0.10 -11.32 1.45
N ARG A 2 -1.24 -12.00 1.23
CA ARG A 2 -2.58 -11.42 1.44
C ARG A 2 -3.18 -11.95 2.75
N ARG A 3 -3.73 -11.08 3.58
CA ARG A 3 -4.42 -11.43 4.84
C ARG A 3 -5.79 -10.76 4.88
N VAL A 4 -6.81 -11.49 5.31
CA VAL A 4 -8.17 -10.97 5.47
C VAL A 4 -8.54 -11.04 6.94
N LEU A 5 -9.05 -9.94 7.49
CA LEU A 5 -9.46 -9.78 8.87
C LEU A 5 -10.87 -9.20 8.92
N LEU A 6 -11.64 -9.61 9.93
CA LEU A 6 -12.85 -8.90 10.34
C LEU A 6 -12.48 -8.01 11.51
N VAL A 7 -12.75 -6.72 11.40
CA VAL A 7 -12.44 -5.70 12.41
C VAL A 7 -13.69 -4.89 12.71
N GLU A 8 -13.85 -4.44 13.95
CA GLU A 8 -14.94 -3.53 14.32
C GLU A 8 -14.46 -2.09 14.24
N VAL A 9 -15.18 -1.25 13.51
CA VAL A 9 -14.94 0.20 13.41
C VAL A 9 -16.27 0.89 13.64
N ASP A 10 -16.32 1.80 14.63
CA ASP A 10 -17.53 2.55 14.98
C ASP A 10 -18.78 1.67 15.22
N GLY A 11 -18.57 0.50 15.83
CA GLY A 11 -19.64 -0.48 16.10
C GLY A 11 -20.12 -1.27 14.87
N GLN A 12 -19.47 -1.11 13.71
CA GLN A 12 -19.75 -1.88 12.51
C GLN A 12 -18.63 -2.89 12.22
N GLN A 13 -19.03 -4.10 11.82
CA GLN A 13 -18.09 -5.12 11.36
C GLN A 13 -17.64 -4.81 9.93
N CYS A 14 -16.33 -4.64 9.74
CA CYS A 14 -15.70 -4.31 8.46
C CYS A 14 -14.71 -5.42 8.08
N MET A 15 -14.68 -5.77 6.80
CA MET A 15 -13.66 -6.68 6.26
C MET A 15 -12.44 -5.87 5.84
N LEU A 16 -11.31 -6.10 6.50
CA LEU A 16 -10.03 -5.50 6.18
C LEU A 16 -9.16 -6.52 5.43
N GLU A 17 -8.80 -6.19 4.20
CA GLU A 17 -7.84 -6.93 3.42
C GLU A 17 -6.48 -6.23 3.42
N ILE A 18 -5.47 -6.92 3.93
CA ILE A 18 -4.09 -6.42 4.02
C ILE A 18 -3.26 -7.17 2.99
N LEU A 19 -2.58 -6.40 2.15
CA LEU A 19 -1.62 -6.92 1.19
C LEU A 19 -0.21 -6.49 1.60
N ASP A 20 0.63 -7.47 1.92
CA ASP A 20 2.06 -7.30 2.12
C ASP A 20 2.78 -7.37 0.77
N THR A 21 3.51 -6.30 0.45
CA THR A 21 4.22 -6.09 -0.83
C THR A 21 5.66 -6.57 -0.81
N ALA A 22 6.22 -6.94 0.36
CA ALA A 22 7.60 -7.37 0.49
C ALA A 22 7.93 -8.51 -0.49
N GLY A 23 8.99 -8.31 -1.30
CA GLY A 23 9.46 -9.29 -2.28
C GLY A 23 8.64 -9.38 -3.58
N THR A 24 7.55 -8.63 -3.73
CA THR A 24 6.75 -8.57 -4.97
C THR A 24 6.93 -7.28 -5.77
N GLU A 25 7.70 -6.32 -5.23
CA GLU A 25 7.97 -5.00 -5.84
C GLU A 25 8.69 -5.08 -7.20
N GLN A 26 9.23 -6.25 -7.53
CA GLN A 26 9.94 -6.54 -8.78
C GLN A 26 8.98 -6.72 -9.97
N PHE A 27 7.67 -6.84 -9.75
CA PHE A 27 6.67 -7.02 -10.81
C PHE A 27 5.76 -5.79 -10.96
N THR A 28 6.13 -4.86 -11.85
CA THR A 28 5.44 -3.59 -12.10
C THR A 28 3.93 -3.75 -12.33
N ALA A 29 3.49 -4.76 -13.10
CA ALA A 29 2.07 -4.99 -13.38
C ALA A 29 1.24 -5.34 -12.13
N MET A 30 1.81 -6.11 -11.19
CA MET A 30 1.13 -6.45 -9.94
C MET A 30 1.04 -5.22 -9.04
N ARG A 31 2.12 -4.44 -8.97
CA ARG A 31 2.16 -3.18 -8.23
C ARG A 31 1.07 -2.21 -8.70
N ASP A 32 0.92 -2.02 -10.00
CA ASP A 32 -0.10 -1.13 -10.56
C ASP A 32 -1.52 -1.61 -10.24
N LEU A 33 -1.76 -2.93 -10.30
CA LEU A 33 -3.05 -3.52 -9.91
C LEU A 33 -3.37 -3.27 -8.44
N TYR A 34 -2.38 -3.41 -7.55
CA TYR A 34 -2.54 -3.17 -6.12
C TYR A 34 -2.78 -1.68 -5.81
N MET A 35 -2.05 -0.78 -6.48
CA MET A 35 -2.29 0.67 -6.37
C MET A 35 -3.67 1.06 -6.90
N LYS A 36 -4.13 0.44 -8.00
CA LYS A 36 -5.45 0.70 -8.57
C LYS A 36 -6.56 0.29 -7.62
N ASN A 37 -6.50 -0.91 -7.06
CA ASN A 37 -7.58 -1.49 -6.25
C ASN A 37 -7.51 -1.12 -4.76
N GLY A 38 -6.32 -0.80 -4.22
CA GLY A 38 -6.14 -0.52 -2.79
C GLY A 38 -6.91 0.72 -2.34
N GLN A 39 -7.67 0.62 -1.26
CA GLN A 39 -8.47 1.75 -0.73
C GLN A 39 -7.66 2.66 0.19
N GLY A 40 -6.61 2.13 0.81
CA GLY A 40 -5.67 2.85 1.65
C GLY A 40 -4.26 2.27 1.52
N PHE A 41 -3.26 3.09 1.82
CA PHE A 41 -1.85 2.73 1.70
C PHE A 41 -1.11 3.12 2.97
N VAL A 42 -0.28 2.20 3.48
CA VAL A 42 0.64 2.47 4.58
C VAL A 42 2.05 2.45 4.01
N LEU A 43 2.75 3.57 4.10
CA LEU A 43 4.13 3.72 3.64
C LEU A 43 5.05 3.57 4.86
N VAL A 44 5.97 2.60 4.81
CA VAL A 44 6.85 2.25 5.93
C VAL A 44 8.29 2.47 5.52
N TYR A 45 9.10 3.01 6.44
CA TYR A 45 10.54 3.21 6.26
C TYR A 45 11.31 2.81 7.51
N SER A 46 12.63 2.69 7.40
CA SER A 46 13.51 2.42 8.53
C SER A 46 14.10 3.71 9.10
N ILE A 47 13.93 3.93 10.41
CA ILE A 47 14.51 5.08 11.12
C ILE A 47 16.04 5.08 11.12
N THR A 48 16.67 3.92 10.92
CA THR A 48 18.13 3.78 10.87
C THR A 48 18.70 3.93 9.46
N ALA A 49 17.85 4.10 8.44
CA ALA A 49 18.26 4.23 7.04
C ALA A 49 17.46 5.36 6.36
N GLN A 50 17.99 6.58 6.41
CA GLN A 50 17.36 7.79 5.85
C GLN A 50 16.98 7.66 4.37
N SER A 51 17.73 6.88 3.58
CA SER A 51 17.40 6.62 2.18
C SER A 51 15.99 6.04 2.01
N THR A 52 15.59 5.13 2.90
CA THR A 52 14.26 4.49 2.85
C THR A 52 13.12 5.46 3.10
N PHE A 53 13.37 6.56 3.82
CA PHE A 53 12.40 7.65 3.96
C PHE A 53 12.30 8.47 2.68
N ASN A 54 13.44 8.77 2.06
CA ASN A 54 13.49 9.54 0.82
C ASN A 54 12.75 8.80 -0.31
N ASP A 55 12.86 7.47 -0.37
CA ASP A 55 12.16 6.62 -1.34
C ASP A 55 10.61 6.71 -1.23
N LEU A 56 10.07 7.15 -0.08
CA LEU A 56 8.63 7.28 0.11
C LEU A 56 8.00 8.36 -0.77
N SER A 57 8.74 9.42 -1.17
CA SER A 57 8.17 10.45 -2.04
C SER A 57 7.78 9.86 -3.40
N ASP A 58 8.68 9.07 -3.97
CA ASP A 58 8.52 8.48 -5.29
C ASP A 58 7.38 7.44 -5.27
N LEU A 59 7.31 6.64 -4.21
CA LEU A 59 6.22 5.68 -4.01
C LEU A 59 4.86 6.40 -3.89
N ARG A 60 4.81 7.50 -3.12
CA ARG A 60 3.60 8.31 -2.98
C ARG A 60 3.16 8.91 -4.31
N GLU A 61 4.09 9.44 -5.11
CA GLU A 61 3.77 9.96 -6.44
C GLU A 61 3.23 8.88 -7.39
N GLN A 62 3.80 7.67 -7.35
CA GLN A 62 3.28 6.54 -8.14
C GLN A 62 1.84 6.21 -7.76
N ILE A 63 1.54 6.13 -6.46
CA ILE A 63 0.16 5.89 -5.97
C ILE A 63 -0.78 7.00 -6.46
N LEU A 64 -0.37 8.27 -6.33
CA LEU A 64 -1.19 9.40 -6.77
C LEU A 64 -1.44 9.39 -8.28
N ARG A 65 -0.44 9.09 -9.11
CA ARG A 65 -0.62 8.96 -10.55
C ARG A 65 -1.69 7.92 -10.89
N VAL A 66 -1.66 6.75 -10.24
CA VAL A 66 -2.66 5.70 -10.48
C VAL A 66 -4.05 6.09 -9.94
N LYS A 67 -4.12 6.79 -8.81
CA LYS A 67 -5.39 7.16 -8.15
C LYS A 67 -6.10 8.38 -8.74
N VAL A 68 -5.35 9.36 -9.24
CA VAL A 68 -5.91 10.62 -9.77
C VAL A 68 -6.33 10.49 -11.25
N SER A 69 -5.83 9.49 -11.97
CA SER A 69 -6.17 9.26 -13.38
C SER A 69 -7.55 8.61 -13.62
N ASN A 70 -8.47 8.63 -12.65
CA ASN A 70 -9.85 8.15 -12.76
C ASN A 70 -10.85 9.23 -12.34
#